data_AF-A0A520RK99-F1
#
_entry.id   AF-A0A520RK99-F1
#
_cell.length_a   1.000
_cell.length_b   1.000
_cell.length_c   1.000
_cell.angle_alpha   90.00
_cell.angle_beta   90.00
_cell.angle_gamma   90.00
#
_symmetry.space_group_name_H-M   'P 1'
#
loop_
_entity.id
_entity.type
_entity.pdbx_description
1 polymer ?
#
loop_
_entity_poly.entity_id
_entity_poly.type
_entity_poly.pdbx_seq_one_letter_code
_entity_poly.pdbx_strand_id
1 'polypeptide(L)'
;MGGIRKMNPSSHILRRALRYGALGFALCAMLFGSLAMADDLKEKMAAALTGFAGQPIGIEAVRSSPAPGIAEVQIENGPMIYATEDGNYFFLNGDLHQTSATGAINLTEERRAVTRKEQLAAVAVEDMVVFSPDGEPRDYIAVFTDVTCFYCQKLHREVDQLNAKGIEVRYLAFPRGGVDSEGAQKLATAWCAEDQQATLTELKAGVELPVNDCADNPIAAQYQLGQDMGVSGTPAIVTSSGLMVPGYRPADDLAALLGLD
;
A
#
# COMPACT_ATOMS: atom_id res chain seq x y z
N MET A 1 79.43 -34.82 -7.33
CA MET A 1 78.06 -34.78 -6.76
C MET A 1 77.54 -33.34 -6.79
N GLY A 2 76.31 -33.14 -7.25
CA GLY A 2 75.39 -32.08 -6.78
C GLY A 2 75.63 -30.64 -7.24
N GLY A 3 75.20 -30.29 -8.46
CA GLY A 3 75.00 -28.90 -8.91
C GLY A 3 73.55 -28.45 -8.70
N ILE A 4 73.35 -27.45 -7.84
CA ILE A 4 72.06 -26.90 -7.38
C ILE A 4 71.38 -26.08 -8.49
N ARG A 5 70.12 -26.41 -8.83
CA ARG A 5 69.24 -25.60 -9.71
C ARG A 5 68.72 -24.36 -8.95
N LYS A 6 68.99 -23.16 -9.49
CA LYS A 6 68.37 -21.90 -9.05
C LYS A 6 66.91 -21.86 -9.49
N MET A 7 65.99 -21.65 -8.54
CA MET A 7 64.58 -21.34 -8.78
C MET A 7 64.41 -19.85 -9.08
N ASN A 8 63.63 -19.54 -10.11
CA ASN A 8 63.31 -18.17 -10.56
C ASN A 8 62.05 -17.64 -9.83
N PRO A 9 62.07 -16.46 -9.17
CA PRO A 9 60.97 -16.01 -8.29
C PRO A 9 59.74 -15.47 -9.04
N SER A 10 59.84 -15.24 -10.34
CA SER A 10 58.85 -14.49 -11.13
C SER A 10 57.54 -15.24 -11.41
N SER A 11 57.45 -16.54 -11.11
CA SER A 11 56.26 -17.36 -11.39
C SER A 11 55.16 -17.26 -10.32
N HIS A 12 55.48 -16.78 -9.12
CA HIS A 12 54.53 -16.73 -7.99
C HIS A 12 53.70 -15.45 -7.94
N ILE A 13 54.21 -14.33 -8.46
CA ILE A 13 53.52 -13.04 -8.45
C ILE A 13 52.43 -12.99 -9.53
N LEU A 14 52.68 -13.57 -10.72
CA LEU A 14 51.72 -13.60 -11.82
C LEU A 14 50.47 -14.45 -11.51
N ARG A 15 50.60 -15.49 -10.67
CA ARG A 15 49.48 -16.38 -10.29
C ARG A 15 48.54 -15.78 -9.23
N ARG A 16 48.98 -14.78 -8.47
CA ARG A 16 48.15 -14.10 -7.46
C ARG A 16 47.32 -12.96 -8.05
N ALA A 17 47.85 -12.22 -9.03
CA ALA A 17 47.11 -11.15 -9.72
C ALA A 17 45.90 -11.69 -10.52
N LEU A 18 46.03 -12.86 -11.15
CA LEU A 18 44.91 -13.51 -11.87
C LEU A 18 43.74 -13.93 -10.95
N ARG A 19 44.00 -14.22 -9.66
CA ARG A 19 42.96 -14.69 -8.73
C ARG A 19 42.08 -13.56 -8.19
N TYR A 20 42.62 -12.35 -8.03
CA TYR A 20 41.85 -11.18 -7.58
C TYR A 20 41.10 -10.48 -8.73
N GLY A 21 41.62 -10.53 -9.97
CA GLY A 21 40.88 -10.02 -11.14
C GLY A 21 39.64 -10.85 -11.48
N ALA A 22 39.69 -12.17 -11.30
CA ALA A 22 38.56 -13.06 -11.57
C ALA A 22 37.40 -12.90 -10.58
N LEU A 23 37.68 -12.61 -9.30
CA LEU A 23 36.63 -12.36 -8.29
C LEU A 23 35.91 -11.02 -8.50
N GLY A 24 36.62 -9.96 -8.92
CA GLY A 24 36.01 -8.66 -9.22
C GLY A 24 35.14 -8.68 -10.49
N PHE A 25 35.56 -9.43 -11.52
CA PHE A 25 34.80 -9.54 -12.78
C PHE A 25 33.53 -10.39 -12.63
N ALA A 26 33.57 -11.45 -11.80
CA ALA A 26 32.41 -12.29 -11.52
C ALA A 26 31.33 -11.56 -10.71
N LEU A 27 31.71 -10.67 -9.77
CA LEU A 27 30.76 -9.91 -8.97
C LEU A 27 30.08 -8.79 -9.78
N CYS A 28 30.79 -8.15 -10.71
CA CYS A 28 30.17 -7.20 -11.66
C CYS A 28 29.22 -7.91 -12.64
N ALA A 29 29.57 -9.08 -13.17
CA ALA A 29 28.71 -9.78 -14.14
C ALA A 29 27.34 -10.22 -13.58
N MET A 30 27.26 -10.55 -12.27
CA MET A 30 25.98 -10.93 -11.64
C MET A 30 25.03 -9.75 -11.43
N LEU A 31 25.55 -8.55 -11.19
CA LEU A 31 24.74 -7.33 -11.06
C LEU A 31 24.21 -6.84 -12.41
N PHE A 32 24.97 -7.03 -13.50
CA PHE A 32 24.49 -6.70 -14.85
C PHE A 32 23.43 -7.67 -15.39
N GLY A 33 23.53 -8.96 -15.07
CA GLY A 33 22.57 -9.97 -15.57
C GLY A 33 21.17 -9.85 -14.96
N SER A 34 21.05 -9.39 -13.72
CA SER A 34 19.77 -9.23 -13.03
C SER A 34 18.98 -8.01 -13.51
N LEU A 35 19.66 -6.92 -13.87
CA LEU A 35 19.04 -5.73 -14.45
C LEU A 35 18.48 -5.99 -15.86
N ALA A 36 19.26 -6.68 -16.71
CA ALA A 36 18.82 -7.01 -18.07
C ALA A 36 17.54 -7.87 -18.10
N MET A 37 17.43 -8.85 -17.18
CA MET A 37 16.23 -9.70 -17.07
C MET A 37 14.99 -8.92 -16.60
N ALA A 38 15.16 -7.92 -15.74
CA ALA A 38 14.07 -7.09 -15.26
C ALA A 38 13.54 -6.14 -16.36
N ASP A 39 14.44 -5.56 -17.16
CA ASP A 39 14.08 -4.71 -18.31
C ASP A 39 13.37 -5.52 -19.41
N ASP A 40 13.88 -6.70 -19.75
CA ASP A 40 13.24 -7.62 -20.72
C ASP A 40 11.82 -8.00 -20.27
N LEU A 41 11.63 -8.34 -18.99
CA LEU A 41 10.32 -8.69 -18.44
C LEU A 41 9.38 -7.47 -18.43
N LYS A 42 9.89 -6.28 -18.09
CA LYS A 42 9.13 -5.02 -18.10
C LYS A 42 8.56 -4.73 -19.49
N GLU A 43 9.39 -4.79 -20.53
CA GLU A 43 8.96 -4.55 -21.92
C GLU A 43 7.95 -5.59 -22.39
N LYS A 44 8.21 -6.88 -22.10
CA LYS A 44 7.31 -7.98 -22.46
C LYS A 44 5.94 -7.83 -21.81
N MET A 45 5.89 -7.47 -20.52
CA MET A 45 4.64 -7.24 -19.79
C MET A 45 3.89 -6.03 -20.31
N ALA A 46 4.58 -4.91 -20.60
CA ALA A 46 3.96 -3.74 -21.20
C ALA A 46 3.28 -4.08 -22.54
N ALA A 47 3.97 -4.81 -23.41
CA ALA A 47 3.43 -5.24 -24.70
C ALA A 47 2.25 -6.21 -24.55
N ALA A 48 2.38 -7.22 -23.68
CA ALA A 48 1.34 -8.22 -23.46
C ALA A 48 0.05 -7.61 -22.88
N LEU A 49 0.17 -6.76 -21.86
CA LEU A 49 -0.96 -6.11 -21.21
C LEU A 49 -1.60 -5.05 -22.10
N THR A 50 -0.82 -4.29 -22.88
CA THR A 50 -1.35 -3.37 -23.88
C THR A 50 -2.19 -4.12 -24.92
N GLY A 51 -1.69 -5.25 -25.43
CA GLY A 51 -2.43 -6.10 -26.37
C GLY A 51 -3.70 -6.70 -25.76
N PHE A 52 -3.64 -7.12 -24.49
CA PHE A 52 -4.77 -7.69 -23.77
C PHE A 52 -5.87 -6.67 -23.45
N ALA A 53 -5.49 -5.48 -22.97
CA ALA A 53 -6.42 -4.41 -22.60
C ALA A 53 -6.94 -3.61 -23.80
N GLY A 54 -6.24 -3.66 -24.94
CA GLY A 54 -6.57 -2.88 -26.13
C GLY A 54 -6.30 -1.38 -25.99
N GLN A 55 -5.56 -0.96 -24.96
CA GLN A 55 -5.12 0.40 -24.68
C GLN A 55 -3.69 0.37 -24.14
N PRO A 56 -2.88 1.44 -24.28
CA PRO A 56 -1.52 1.47 -23.76
C PRO A 56 -1.44 1.26 -22.25
N ILE A 57 -0.65 0.26 -21.81
CA ILE A 57 -0.37 -0.03 -20.40
C ILE A 57 1.13 0.11 -20.15
N GLY A 58 1.50 1.05 -19.27
CA GLY A 58 2.87 1.25 -18.79
C GLY A 58 3.18 0.36 -17.59
N ILE A 59 4.44 -0.06 -17.46
CA ILE A 59 4.94 -0.81 -16.31
C ILE A 59 5.92 0.09 -15.57
N GLU A 60 5.64 0.37 -14.30
CA GLU A 60 6.48 1.22 -13.47
C GLU A 60 7.75 0.45 -13.08
N ALA A 61 7.57 -0.73 -12.49
CA ALA A 61 8.66 -1.53 -11.95
C ALA A 61 8.37 -3.04 -12.04
N VAL A 62 9.45 -3.81 -12.11
CA VAL A 62 9.43 -5.28 -12.01
C VAL A 62 10.41 -5.70 -10.91
N ARG A 63 9.99 -6.61 -10.04
CA ARG A 63 10.79 -7.10 -8.91
C ARG A 63 10.63 -8.60 -8.73
N SER A 64 11.66 -9.30 -8.28
CA SER A 64 11.51 -10.70 -7.87
C SER A 64 10.63 -10.82 -6.63
N SER A 65 9.75 -11.82 -6.60
CA SER A 65 9.00 -12.18 -5.39
C SER A 65 9.77 -13.22 -4.56
N PRO A 66 9.40 -13.43 -3.28
CA PRO A 66 9.93 -14.55 -2.49
C PRO A 66 9.59 -15.95 -3.04
N ALA A 67 8.60 -16.05 -3.93
CA ALA A 67 8.25 -17.29 -4.61
C ALA A 67 9.14 -17.49 -5.85
N PRO A 68 9.94 -18.57 -5.92
CA PRO A 68 10.86 -18.79 -7.04
C PRO A 68 10.13 -18.84 -8.40
N GLY A 69 10.68 -18.13 -9.39
CA GLY A 69 10.12 -18.09 -10.75
C GLY A 69 8.91 -17.17 -10.92
N ILE A 70 8.50 -16.45 -9.87
CA ILE A 70 7.40 -15.47 -9.89
C ILE A 70 7.95 -14.08 -9.57
N ALA A 71 7.60 -13.11 -10.42
CA ALA A 71 7.93 -11.70 -10.27
C ALA A 71 6.69 -10.87 -9.94
N GLU A 72 6.88 -9.82 -9.13
CA GLU A 72 5.96 -8.71 -8.95
C GLU A 72 6.11 -7.73 -10.13
N VAL A 73 4.99 -7.32 -10.71
CA VAL A 73 4.93 -6.35 -11.81
C VAL A 73 4.01 -5.22 -11.40
N GLN A 74 4.58 -4.03 -11.19
CA GLN A 74 3.84 -2.81 -10.85
C GLN A 74 3.41 -2.09 -12.14
N ILE A 75 2.11 -2.01 -12.37
CA ILE A 75 1.53 -1.22 -13.47
C ILE A 75 1.57 0.26 -13.09
N GLU A 76 1.91 1.13 -14.04
CA GLU A 76 1.85 2.59 -13.83
C GLU A 76 0.41 3.02 -13.52
N ASN A 77 0.21 3.74 -12.41
CA ASN A 77 -1.12 4.18 -11.94
C ASN A 77 -2.14 3.02 -11.85
N GLY A 78 -1.65 1.81 -11.57
CA GLY A 78 -2.46 0.60 -11.59
C GLY A 78 -2.09 -0.38 -10.48
N PRO A 79 -2.78 -1.52 -10.40
CA PRO A 79 -2.48 -2.53 -9.41
C PRO A 79 -1.15 -3.22 -9.70
N MET A 80 -0.52 -3.72 -8.64
CA MET A 80 0.55 -4.71 -8.78
C MET A 80 -0.07 -6.07 -9.15
N ILE A 81 0.54 -6.75 -10.12
CA ILE A 81 0.18 -8.10 -10.54
C ILE A 81 1.40 -9.03 -10.44
N TYR A 82 1.18 -10.32 -10.64
CA TYR A 82 2.25 -11.31 -10.70
C TYR A 82 2.44 -11.85 -12.11
N ALA A 83 3.67 -12.19 -12.45
CA ALA A 83 4.02 -12.89 -13.68
C ALA A 83 5.10 -13.93 -13.43
N THR A 84 5.21 -14.93 -14.30
CA THR A 84 6.39 -15.78 -14.33
C THR A 84 7.61 -14.94 -14.75
N GLU A 85 8.79 -15.24 -14.24
CA GLU A 85 10.03 -14.50 -14.56
C GLU A 85 10.36 -14.51 -16.07
N ASP A 86 9.90 -15.54 -16.79
CA ASP A 86 10.03 -15.61 -18.25
C ASP A 86 8.96 -14.79 -19.00
N GLY A 87 8.00 -14.20 -18.29
CA GLY A 87 6.90 -13.38 -18.82
C GLY A 87 5.89 -14.14 -19.70
N ASN A 88 5.86 -15.47 -19.67
CA ASN A 88 4.93 -16.25 -20.48
C ASN A 88 3.53 -16.38 -19.86
N TYR A 89 3.43 -16.21 -18.54
CA TYR A 89 2.17 -16.25 -17.82
C TYR A 89 2.08 -15.06 -16.87
N PHE A 90 0.89 -14.49 -16.76
CA PHE A 90 0.58 -13.45 -15.79
C PHE A 90 -0.72 -13.78 -15.05
N PHE A 91 -0.78 -13.36 -13.80
CA PHE A 91 -1.89 -13.60 -12.90
C PHE A 91 -2.57 -12.26 -12.62
N LEU A 92 -3.81 -12.13 -13.08
CA LEU A 92 -4.66 -11.00 -12.75
C LEU A 92 -5.43 -11.32 -11.47
N ASN A 93 -5.54 -10.34 -10.58
CA ASN A 93 -6.36 -10.40 -9.38
C ASN A 93 -6.02 -11.60 -8.49
N GLY A 94 -4.99 -11.44 -7.68
CA GLY A 94 -4.60 -12.46 -6.71
C GLY A 94 -3.52 -11.95 -5.78
N ASP A 95 -3.47 -12.57 -4.61
CA ASP A 95 -2.49 -12.26 -3.60
C ASP A 95 -1.55 -13.46 -3.41
N LEU A 96 -0.25 -13.19 -3.42
CA LEU A 96 0.78 -14.16 -3.11
C LEU A 96 0.82 -14.41 -1.61
N HIS A 97 0.41 -15.61 -1.22
CA HIS A 97 0.44 -16.05 0.17
C HIS A 97 1.61 -17.00 0.40
N GLN A 98 2.49 -16.65 1.35
CA GLN A 98 3.52 -17.55 1.84
C GLN A 98 2.96 -18.41 2.96
N THR A 99 3.15 -19.73 2.88
CA THR A 99 2.76 -20.64 3.96
C THR A 99 3.75 -20.55 5.12
N SER A 100 3.23 -20.72 6.34
CA SER A 100 3.99 -20.76 7.59
C SER A 100 3.41 -21.84 8.52
N ALA A 101 4.11 -22.16 9.61
CA ALA A 101 3.63 -23.13 10.59
C ALA A 101 2.31 -22.70 11.27
N THR A 102 2.00 -21.40 11.28
CA THR A 102 0.86 -20.81 11.99
C THR A 102 -0.24 -20.29 11.05
N GLY A 103 -0.10 -20.47 9.74
CA GLY A 103 -1.06 -19.98 8.75
C GLY A 103 -0.41 -19.52 7.45
N ALA A 104 -0.96 -18.47 6.85
CA ALA A 104 -0.42 -17.87 5.63
C ALA A 104 -0.19 -16.37 5.80
N ILE A 105 0.92 -15.88 5.24
CA ILE A 105 1.30 -14.47 5.23
C ILE A 105 0.98 -13.92 3.83
N ASN A 106 0.19 -12.85 3.76
CA ASN A 106 -0.14 -12.21 2.49
C ASN A 106 0.96 -11.21 2.12
N LEU A 107 1.93 -11.69 1.32
CA LEU A 107 3.08 -10.90 0.88
C LEU A 107 2.65 -9.73 -0.02
N THR A 108 1.55 -9.90 -0.77
CA THR A 108 0.99 -8.83 -1.60
C THR A 108 0.47 -7.68 -0.76
N GLU A 109 -0.24 -7.98 0.34
CA GLU A 109 -0.71 -6.94 1.25
C GLU A 109 0.43 -6.25 1.98
N GLU A 110 1.49 -6.95 2.39
CA GLU A 110 2.68 -6.32 2.97
C GLU A 110 3.29 -5.28 2.02
N ARG A 111 3.30 -5.56 0.72
CA ARG A 111 3.74 -4.59 -0.30
C ARG A 111 2.79 -3.40 -0.41
N ARG A 112 1.48 -3.65 -0.54
CA ARG A 112 0.47 -2.59 -0.63
C ARG A 112 0.49 -1.70 0.62
N ALA A 113 0.73 -2.28 1.79
CA ALA A 113 0.78 -1.55 3.05
C ALA A 113 1.91 -0.51 3.09
N VAL A 114 3.09 -0.82 2.55
CA VAL A 114 4.20 0.15 2.47
C VAL A 114 3.77 1.37 1.65
N THR A 115 3.22 1.16 0.45
CA THR A 115 2.77 2.25 -0.42
C THR A 115 1.63 3.05 0.21
N ARG A 116 0.63 2.38 0.80
CA ARG A 116 -0.49 3.08 1.48
C ARG A 116 -0.03 3.88 2.68
N LYS A 117 0.98 3.40 3.41
CA LYS A 117 1.58 4.15 4.52
C LYS A 117 2.21 5.45 4.03
N GLU A 118 2.96 5.40 2.92
CA GLU A 118 3.54 6.60 2.29
C GLU A 118 2.47 7.55 1.78
N GLN A 119 1.45 7.03 1.10
CA GLN A 119 0.31 7.82 0.61
C GLN A 119 -0.44 8.50 1.77
N LEU A 120 -0.70 7.80 2.88
CA LEU A 120 -1.32 8.39 4.08
C LEU A 120 -0.45 9.46 4.73
N ALA A 121 0.87 9.25 4.77
CA ALA A 121 1.80 10.24 5.34
C ALA A 121 1.86 11.54 4.52
N ALA A 122 1.45 11.51 3.25
CA ALA A 122 1.35 12.69 2.40
C ALA A 122 0.05 13.48 2.58
N VAL A 123 -0.94 12.96 3.32
CA VAL A 123 -2.20 13.65 3.59
C VAL A 123 -2.06 14.47 4.87
N ALA A 124 -2.45 15.74 4.80
CA ALA A 124 -2.46 16.63 5.94
C ALA A 124 -3.54 16.19 6.94
N VAL A 125 -3.25 16.22 8.24
CA VAL A 125 -4.19 15.75 9.27
C VAL A 125 -5.40 16.69 9.37
N GLU A 126 -5.18 17.97 9.10
CA GLU A 126 -6.19 19.03 9.01
C GLU A 126 -7.21 18.81 7.88
N ASP A 127 -6.86 18.03 6.86
CA ASP A 127 -7.79 17.65 5.81
C ASP A 127 -8.68 16.46 6.25
N MET A 128 -8.43 15.84 7.40
CA MET A 128 -9.19 14.71 7.93
C MET A 128 -10.14 15.16 9.04
N VAL A 129 -11.26 14.45 9.21
CA VAL A 129 -12.07 14.62 10.43
C VAL A 129 -11.56 13.67 11.50
N VAL A 130 -10.92 14.22 12.54
CA VAL A 130 -10.17 13.46 13.54
C VAL A 130 -10.92 13.37 14.87
N PHE A 131 -11.06 12.14 15.36
CA PHE A 131 -11.56 11.82 16.70
C PHE A 131 -10.42 11.22 17.53
N SER A 132 -9.88 12.02 18.43
CA SER A 132 -8.71 11.66 19.25
C SER A 132 -9.13 11.17 20.64
N PRO A 133 -8.38 10.24 21.23
CA PRO A 133 -8.54 9.85 22.63
C PRO A 133 -8.22 11.00 23.60
N ASP A 134 -8.67 10.85 24.85
CA ASP A 134 -8.20 11.71 25.94
C ASP A 134 -6.70 11.48 26.17
N GLY A 135 -5.89 12.53 25.97
CA GLY A 135 -4.43 12.46 26.09
C GLY A 135 -3.73 12.06 24.78
N GLU A 136 -2.51 11.53 24.88
CA GLU A 136 -1.72 11.17 23.70
C GLU A 136 -2.23 9.87 23.06
N PRO A 137 -2.48 9.85 21.73
CA PRO A 137 -2.84 8.62 21.03
C PRO A 137 -1.74 7.55 21.12
N ARG A 138 -2.14 6.30 21.39
CA ARG A 138 -1.24 5.12 21.34
C ARG A 138 -1.00 4.67 19.90
N ASP A 139 -2.03 4.78 19.06
CA ASP A 139 -1.98 4.48 17.62
C ASP A 139 -3.15 5.19 16.90
N TYR A 140 -3.21 5.08 15.57
CA TYR A 140 -4.32 5.61 14.77
C TYR A 140 -4.78 4.66 13.65
N ILE A 141 -6.02 4.86 13.23
CA ILE A 141 -6.58 4.29 12.00
C ILE A 141 -7.10 5.40 11.09
N ALA A 142 -6.80 5.30 9.79
CA ALA A 142 -7.43 6.10 8.76
C ALA A 142 -8.64 5.35 8.19
N VAL A 143 -9.79 5.99 8.09
CA VAL A 143 -11.04 5.32 7.70
C VAL A 143 -11.69 6.07 6.54
N PHE A 144 -11.68 5.44 5.37
CA PHE A 144 -12.47 5.89 4.23
C PHE A 144 -13.95 5.60 4.52
N THR A 145 -14.75 6.67 4.57
CA THR A 145 -16.10 6.63 5.12
C THR A 145 -17.14 7.30 4.23
N ASP A 146 -18.37 6.85 4.38
CA ASP A 146 -19.55 7.38 3.71
C ASP A 146 -20.67 7.50 4.74
N VAL A 147 -21.28 8.68 4.87
CA VAL A 147 -22.39 8.91 5.83
C VAL A 147 -23.64 8.09 5.49
N THR A 148 -23.80 7.71 4.23
CA THR A 148 -24.92 6.88 3.74
C THR A 148 -24.69 5.38 3.96
N CYS A 149 -23.50 4.97 4.45
CA CYS A 149 -23.16 3.57 4.68
C CYS A 149 -23.50 3.14 6.10
N PHE A 150 -24.39 2.14 6.24
CA PHE A 150 -24.79 1.59 7.54
C PHE A 150 -23.59 1.13 8.41
N TYR A 151 -22.61 0.45 7.81
CA TYR A 151 -21.44 -0.02 8.55
C TYR A 151 -20.48 1.11 8.94
N CYS A 152 -20.46 2.22 8.19
CA CYS A 152 -19.74 3.43 8.59
C CYS A 152 -20.40 4.10 9.79
N GLN A 153 -21.74 4.09 9.86
CA GLN A 153 -22.48 4.57 11.01
C GLN A 153 -22.26 3.66 12.22
N LYS A 154 -22.23 2.34 12.02
CA LYS A 154 -21.93 1.37 13.08
C LYS A 154 -20.53 1.58 13.66
N LEU A 155 -19.50 1.67 12.81
CA LEU A 155 -18.13 1.96 13.26
C LEU A 155 -18.07 3.25 14.08
N HIS A 156 -18.79 4.29 13.63
CA HIS A 156 -18.77 5.58 14.28
C HIS A 156 -19.35 5.56 15.71
N ARG A 157 -20.33 4.70 15.98
CA ARG A 157 -20.85 4.49 17.35
C ARG A 157 -19.83 3.86 18.30
N GLU A 158 -18.76 3.27 17.78
CA GLU A 158 -17.69 2.66 18.56
C GLU A 158 -16.44 3.56 18.65
N VAL A 159 -16.49 4.79 18.13
CA VAL A 159 -15.35 5.73 18.18
C VAL A 159 -14.94 6.03 19.62
N ASP A 160 -15.89 6.26 20.52
CA ASP A 160 -15.58 6.48 21.95
C ASP A 160 -14.88 5.26 22.57
N GLN A 161 -15.23 4.04 22.15
CA GLN A 161 -14.57 2.81 22.63
C GLN A 161 -13.15 2.67 22.04
N LEU A 162 -12.95 3.01 20.77
CA LEU A 162 -11.64 3.05 20.12
C LEU A 162 -10.73 4.09 20.81
N ASN A 163 -11.27 5.29 21.05
CA ASN A 163 -10.60 6.37 21.77
C ASN A 163 -10.27 5.96 23.22
N ALA A 164 -11.18 5.30 23.94
CA ALA A 164 -10.89 4.78 25.29
C ALA A 164 -9.73 3.75 25.32
N LYS A 165 -9.42 3.11 24.19
CA LYS A 165 -8.27 2.19 24.04
C LYS A 165 -6.99 2.89 23.57
N GLY A 166 -7.05 4.20 23.35
CA GLY A 166 -5.95 5.04 22.87
C GLY A 166 -5.82 5.06 21.34
N ILE A 167 -6.85 4.68 20.59
CA ILE A 167 -6.83 4.67 19.11
C ILE A 167 -7.49 5.96 18.60
N GLU A 168 -6.74 6.74 17.84
CA GLU A 168 -7.26 7.90 17.11
C GLU A 168 -7.92 7.47 15.79
N VAL A 169 -9.12 7.97 15.51
CA VAL A 169 -9.86 7.67 14.29
C VAL A 169 -9.82 8.87 13.37
N ARG A 170 -9.19 8.72 12.20
CA ARG A 170 -9.04 9.77 11.19
C ARG A 170 -9.91 9.46 9.99
N TYR A 171 -10.99 10.20 9.77
CA TYR A 171 -11.87 9.94 8.64
C TYR A 171 -11.38 10.64 7.37
N LEU A 172 -11.51 9.91 6.26
CA LEU A 172 -11.34 10.37 4.89
C LEU A 172 -12.65 10.12 4.14
N ALA A 173 -13.05 11.06 3.29
CA ALA A 173 -14.28 10.96 2.51
C ALA A 173 -14.15 9.93 1.38
N PHE A 174 -15.12 9.02 1.30
CA PHE A 174 -15.25 8.08 0.18
C PHE A 174 -16.73 7.88 -0.16
N PRO A 175 -17.36 8.83 -0.86
CA PRO A 175 -18.76 8.70 -1.28
C PRO A 175 -18.91 7.54 -2.26
N ARG A 176 -19.63 6.47 -1.89
CA ARG A 176 -19.79 5.29 -2.75
C ARG A 176 -20.55 5.56 -4.05
N GLY A 177 -21.35 6.63 -4.06
CA GLY A 177 -22.03 7.12 -5.26
C GLY A 177 -21.16 7.99 -6.17
N GLY A 178 -19.88 8.19 -5.83
CA GLY A 178 -18.97 9.10 -6.52
C GLY A 178 -19.07 10.54 -6.01
N VAL A 179 -18.20 11.41 -6.53
CA VAL A 179 -18.02 12.80 -6.09
C VAL A 179 -19.23 13.70 -6.36
N ASP A 180 -20.08 13.35 -7.32
CA ASP A 180 -21.29 14.11 -7.65
C ASP A 180 -22.55 13.64 -6.88
N SER A 181 -22.39 12.71 -5.94
CA SER A 181 -23.52 12.10 -5.22
C SER A 181 -24.01 12.94 -4.04
N GLU A 182 -25.24 12.68 -3.59
CA GLU A 182 -25.77 13.24 -2.34
C GLU A 182 -24.87 12.91 -1.13
N GLY A 183 -24.28 11.70 -1.11
CA GLY A 183 -23.33 11.31 -0.08
C GLY A 183 -22.07 12.18 -0.07
N ALA A 184 -21.60 12.62 -1.24
CA ALA A 184 -20.47 13.55 -1.36
C ALA A 184 -20.84 14.93 -0.82
N GLN A 185 -22.03 15.43 -1.13
CA GLN A 185 -22.53 16.72 -0.60
C GLN A 185 -22.64 16.70 0.93
N LYS A 186 -23.16 15.61 1.51
CA LYS A 186 -23.23 15.47 2.97
C LYS A 186 -21.84 15.38 3.61
N LEU A 187 -20.90 14.68 2.98
CA LEU A 187 -19.51 14.67 3.45
C LEU A 187 -18.87 16.07 3.36
N ALA A 188 -19.08 16.80 2.27
CA ALA A 188 -18.61 18.18 2.14
C ALA A 188 -19.18 19.06 3.27
N THR A 189 -20.46 18.91 3.62
CA THR A 189 -21.08 19.60 4.76
C THR A 189 -20.32 19.38 6.06
N ALA A 190 -19.92 18.15 6.36
CA ALA A 190 -19.11 17.86 7.55
C ALA A 190 -17.72 18.48 7.48
N TRP A 191 -17.04 18.38 6.33
CA TRP A 191 -15.67 18.89 6.16
C TRP A 191 -15.59 20.42 6.21
N CYS A 192 -16.64 21.09 5.74
CA CYS A 192 -16.72 22.55 5.71
C CYS A 192 -17.32 23.16 6.98
N ALA A 193 -17.67 22.35 7.97
CA ALA A 193 -18.22 22.83 9.24
C ALA A 193 -17.14 23.38 10.17
N GLU A 194 -17.51 24.34 11.02
CA GLU A 194 -16.64 24.83 12.09
C GLU A 194 -16.32 23.72 13.12
N ASP A 195 -17.32 22.88 13.42
CA ASP A 195 -17.18 21.67 14.23
C ASP A 195 -17.43 20.44 13.34
N GLN A 196 -16.35 19.97 12.70
CA GLN A 196 -16.39 18.84 11.79
C GLN A 196 -16.81 17.54 12.50
N GLN A 197 -16.35 17.35 13.74
CA GLN A 197 -16.65 16.16 14.53
C GLN A 197 -18.15 16.08 14.83
N ALA A 198 -18.73 17.12 15.41
CA ALA A 198 -20.15 17.17 15.72
C ALA A 198 -21.01 17.00 14.46
N THR A 199 -20.67 17.72 13.39
CA THR A 199 -21.41 17.66 12.13
C THR A 199 -21.36 16.26 11.50
N LEU A 200 -20.19 15.61 11.50
CA LEU A 200 -20.05 14.24 11.00
C LEU A 200 -20.85 13.25 11.85
N THR A 201 -20.84 13.41 13.18
CA THR A 201 -21.62 12.58 14.10
C THR A 201 -23.13 12.71 13.84
N GLU A 202 -23.63 13.93 13.65
CA GLU A 202 -25.04 14.19 13.33
C GLU A 202 -25.47 13.57 12.00
N LEU A 203 -24.68 13.76 10.94
CA LEU A 203 -24.96 13.17 9.64
C LEU A 203 -24.95 11.64 9.69
N LYS A 204 -24.02 11.04 10.44
CA LYS A 204 -23.98 9.57 10.64
C LYS A 204 -25.12 9.07 11.52
N ALA A 205 -25.72 9.92 12.35
CA ALA A 205 -26.95 9.63 13.09
C ALA A 205 -28.21 9.79 12.22
N GLY A 206 -28.09 10.28 10.98
CA GLY A 206 -29.20 10.50 10.06
C GLY A 206 -29.91 11.83 10.25
N VAL A 207 -29.28 12.80 10.93
CA VAL A 207 -29.77 14.18 10.99
C VAL A 207 -29.57 14.83 9.63
N GLU A 208 -30.61 15.47 9.12
CA GLU A 208 -30.53 16.25 7.88
C GLU A 208 -30.06 17.67 8.22
N LEU A 209 -28.94 18.07 7.63
CA LEU A 209 -28.33 19.38 7.81
C LEU A 209 -28.36 20.16 6.50
N PRO A 210 -28.41 21.51 6.54
CA PRO A 210 -28.24 22.33 5.36
C PRO A 210 -26.92 21.98 4.65
N VAL A 211 -26.95 21.88 3.33
CA VAL A 211 -25.74 21.63 2.54
C VAL A 211 -24.76 22.79 2.73
N ASN A 212 -23.51 22.46 3.04
CA ASN A 212 -22.40 23.39 3.11
C ASN A 212 -21.27 22.87 2.22
N ASP A 213 -20.93 23.64 1.20
CA ASP A 213 -19.92 23.29 0.20
C ASP A 213 -18.93 24.45 0.06
N CYS A 214 -17.83 24.33 0.79
CA CYS A 214 -16.73 25.27 0.76
C CYS A 214 -15.79 24.95 -0.41
N ALA A 215 -15.23 26.00 -1.03
CA ALA A 215 -14.46 25.87 -2.28
C ALA A 215 -13.23 24.93 -2.16
N ASP A 216 -12.65 24.84 -0.96
CA ASP A 216 -11.41 24.10 -0.71
C ASP A 216 -11.66 22.73 -0.05
N ASN A 217 -12.86 22.16 -0.14
CA ASN A 217 -13.14 20.86 0.48
C ASN A 217 -12.32 19.73 -0.18
N PRO A 218 -11.78 18.76 0.60
CA PRO A 218 -10.86 17.75 0.09
C PRO A 218 -11.57 16.51 -0.49
N ILE A 219 -12.90 16.53 -0.67
CA ILE A 219 -13.70 15.32 -0.92
C ILE A 219 -13.26 14.59 -2.18
N ALA A 220 -13.06 15.31 -3.29
CA ALA A 220 -12.62 14.70 -4.55
C ALA A 220 -11.20 14.11 -4.44
N ALA A 221 -10.28 14.80 -3.75
CA ALA A 221 -8.91 14.34 -3.54
C ALA A 221 -8.87 13.08 -2.66
N GLN A 222 -9.67 13.04 -1.59
CA GLN A 222 -9.76 11.88 -0.70
C GLN A 222 -10.43 10.68 -1.38
N TYR A 223 -11.46 10.92 -2.19
CA TYR A 223 -12.06 9.87 -3.01
C TYR A 223 -11.03 9.25 -3.97
N GLN A 224 -10.26 10.09 -4.66
CA GLN A 224 -9.20 9.62 -5.56
C GLN A 224 -8.12 8.84 -4.80
N LEU A 225 -7.66 9.36 -3.66
CA LEU A 225 -6.70 8.66 -2.79
C LEU A 225 -7.22 7.27 -2.40
N GLY A 226 -8.49 7.16 -2.03
CA GLY A 226 -9.10 5.86 -1.71
C GLY A 226 -9.06 4.90 -2.90
N GLN A 227 -9.35 5.37 -4.11
CA GLN A 227 -9.25 4.56 -5.33
C GLN A 227 -7.81 4.07 -5.54
N ASP A 228 -6.83 4.96 -5.39
CA ASP A 228 -5.41 4.63 -5.55
C ASP A 228 -4.92 3.64 -4.49
N MET A 229 -5.50 3.68 -3.28
CA MET A 229 -5.23 2.72 -2.21
C MET A 229 -5.95 1.37 -2.39
N GLY A 230 -6.83 1.23 -3.39
CA GLY A 230 -7.62 0.02 -3.64
C GLY A 230 -8.89 -0.10 -2.80
N VAL A 231 -9.42 1.02 -2.28
CA VAL A 231 -10.71 1.04 -1.59
C VAL A 231 -11.84 0.69 -2.57
N SER A 232 -12.55 -0.39 -2.29
CA SER A 232 -13.67 -0.89 -3.11
C SER A 232 -15.03 -0.78 -2.41
N GLY A 233 -15.05 -0.32 -1.16
CA GLY A 233 -16.26 -0.18 -0.36
C GLY A 233 -15.96 0.48 0.98
N THR A 234 -17.00 0.91 1.70
CA THR A 234 -16.86 1.60 2.98
C THR A 234 -17.57 0.84 4.12
N PRO A 235 -17.07 0.91 5.37
CA PRO A 235 -15.81 1.54 5.73
C PRO A 235 -14.62 0.73 5.20
N ALA A 236 -13.56 1.41 4.77
CA ALA A 236 -12.26 0.79 4.54
C ALA A 236 -11.28 1.41 5.52
N ILE A 237 -10.70 0.57 6.36
CA ILE A 237 -9.83 0.99 7.45
C ILE A 237 -8.39 0.72 7.02
N VAL A 238 -7.51 1.71 7.16
CA VAL A 238 -6.08 1.59 6.93
C VAL A 238 -5.38 1.87 8.26
N THR A 239 -4.66 0.89 8.77
CA THR A 239 -3.91 1.03 10.03
C THR A 239 -2.70 1.95 9.84
N SER A 240 -2.07 2.38 10.93
CA SER A 240 -0.80 3.14 10.90
C SER A 240 0.36 2.42 10.20
N SER A 241 0.31 1.08 10.14
CA SER A 241 1.26 0.26 9.37
C SER A 241 0.99 0.28 7.85
N GLY A 242 -0.16 0.80 7.42
CA GLY A 242 -0.64 0.79 6.05
C GLY A 242 -1.46 -0.45 5.67
N LEU A 243 -1.61 -1.44 6.56
CA LEU A 243 -2.49 -2.59 6.35
C LEU A 243 -3.95 -2.13 6.17
N MET A 244 -4.62 -2.65 5.14
CA MET A 244 -6.04 -2.41 4.91
C MET A 244 -6.89 -3.53 5.51
N VAL A 245 -7.91 -3.10 6.23
CA VAL A 245 -8.97 -3.92 6.80
C VAL A 245 -10.26 -3.51 6.07
N PRO A 246 -10.70 -4.30 5.07
CA PRO A 246 -11.92 -4.02 4.35
C PRO A 246 -13.15 -4.24 5.24
N GLY A 247 -14.09 -3.30 5.20
CA GLY A 247 -15.35 -3.39 5.94
C GLY A 247 -15.25 -3.00 7.40
N TYR A 248 -16.37 -3.14 8.10
CA TYR A 248 -16.45 -2.88 9.52
C TYR A 248 -15.74 -3.98 10.31
N ARG A 249 -15.01 -3.56 11.35
CA ARG A 249 -14.44 -4.43 12.37
C ARG A 249 -14.73 -3.84 13.76
N PRO A 250 -15.12 -4.64 14.76
CA PRO A 250 -15.36 -4.15 16.11
C PRO A 250 -14.14 -3.49 16.74
N ALA A 251 -14.36 -2.56 17.67
CA ALA A 251 -13.29 -1.84 18.37
C ALA A 251 -12.28 -2.76 19.07
N ASP A 252 -12.73 -3.82 19.74
CA ASP A 252 -11.84 -4.78 20.42
C ASP A 252 -10.95 -5.53 19.41
N ASP A 253 -11.51 -5.97 18.30
CA ASP A 253 -10.76 -6.65 17.24
C ASP A 253 -9.74 -5.72 16.55
N LEU A 254 -10.06 -4.42 16.43
CA LEU A 254 -9.13 -3.41 15.92
C LEU A 254 -8.00 -3.14 16.89
N ALA A 255 -8.28 -3.05 18.19
CA ALA A 255 -7.24 -2.93 19.21
C ALA A 255 -6.31 -4.15 19.20
N ALA A 256 -6.85 -5.35 19.04
CA ALA A 256 -6.07 -6.58 18.94
C ALA A 256 -5.16 -6.57 17.72
N LEU A 257 -5.69 -6.12 16.58
CA LEU A 257 -4.92 -5.99 15.35
C LEU A 257 -3.76 -4.99 15.48
N LEU A 258 -3.97 -3.90 16.22
CA LEU A 258 -2.94 -2.89 16.49
C LEU A 258 -2.01 -3.28 17.65
N GLY A 259 -2.26 -4.41 18.33
CA GLY A 259 -1.47 -4.87 19.48
C GLY A 259 -1.69 -4.02 20.74
N LEU A 260 -2.90 -3.49 20.93
CA LEU A 260 -3.26 -2.57 22.03
C LEU A 260 -4.15 -3.18 23.11
N ASP A 261 -4.43 -4.49 23.03
CA ASP A 261 -5.22 -5.26 24.01
C ASP A 261 -4.67 -5.24 25.44
#